data_AF-A0A973X8L3-F1
#
_entry.id   AF-A0A973X8L3-F1
#
_cell.length_a   1.000
_cell.length_b   1.000
_cell.length_c   1.000
_cell.angle_alpha   90.00
_cell.angle_beta   90.00
_cell.angle_gamma   90.00
#
_symmetry.space_group_name_H-M   'P 1'
#
loop_
_entity.id
_entity.type
_entity.pdbx_description
1 polymer ?
#
loop_
_entity_poly.entity_id
_entity_poly.type
_entity_poly.pdbx_seq_one_letter_code
_entity_poly.pdbx_strand_id
1 'polypeptide(L)' 'MAMSTSDTGEKPTVLVVDDTPDNLTLVSNLLKKDYRVRVAISGEKALKIALSDP' A
#
# COMPACT_ATOMS: atom_id res chain seq x y z
N MET A 1 -17.70 23.72 17.14
CA MET A 1 -16.43 23.76 16.38
C MET A 1 -16.16 22.34 15.89
N ALA A 2 -16.62 22.01 14.68
CA ALA A 2 -16.22 20.77 14.03
C ALA A 2 -14.89 21.06 13.34
N MET A 3 -13.83 20.39 13.75
CA MET A 3 -12.51 20.56 13.18
C MET A 3 -12.49 19.87 11.82
N SER A 4 -12.65 20.67 10.77
CA SER A 4 -12.42 20.25 9.40
C SER A 4 -10.94 19.86 9.25
N THR A 5 -10.63 18.57 9.34
CA THR A 5 -9.32 18.07 8.90
C THR A 5 -9.41 17.80 7.41
N SER A 6 -9.31 18.85 6.61
CA SER A 6 -8.82 18.73 5.25
C SER A 6 -7.34 18.35 5.33
N ASP A 7 -7.07 17.07 5.55
CA ASP A 7 -5.75 16.51 5.26
C ASP A 7 -5.68 16.30 3.75
N THR A 8 -5.13 17.28 3.04
CA THR A 8 -4.83 17.21 1.62
C THR A 8 -3.45 16.58 1.37
N GLY A 9 -2.92 15.80 2.31
CA GLY A 9 -1.73 14.98 2.11
C GLY A 9 -2.09 13.67 1.40
N GLU A 10 -1.43 13.38 0.27
CA GLU A 10 -1.58 12.06 -0.36
C GLU A 10 -1.19 10.95 0.63
N LYS A 11 -2.01 9.89 0.70
CA LYS A 11 -1.70 8.74 1.56
C LYS A 11 -0.33 8.16 1.20
N PRO A 12 0.55 7.89 2.18
CA PRO A 12 1.84 7.27 1.89
C PRO A 12 1.66 5.91 1.22
N THR A 13 2.51 5.61 0.24
CA THR A 13 2.51 4.33 -0.47
C THR A 13 3.29 3.27 0.31
N VAL A 14 2.72 2.08 0.46
CA VAL A 14 3.39 0.90 1.01
C VAL A 14 3.34 -0.24 0.00
N LEU A 15 4.47 -0.90 -0.23
CA LEU A 15 4.58 -2.11 -1.03
C LEU A 15 4.63 -3.34 -0.11
N VAL A 16 3.70 -4.26 -0.29
CA VAL A 16 3.65 -5.56 0.40
C VAL A 16 4.11 -6.65 -0.55
N VAL A 17 5.02 -7.51 -0.10
CA VAL A 17 5.60 -8.60 -0.90
C VAL A 17 5.45 -9.90 -0.14
N ASP A 18 4.72 -10.84 -0.71
CA ASP A 18 4.45 -12.17 -0.16
C ASP A 18 4.05 -13.09 -1.33
N ASP A 19 4.50 -14.34 -1.33
CA ASP A 19 4.20 -15.32 -2.40
C ASP A 19 2.82 -15.97 -2.26
N THR A 20 2.14 -15.75 -1.14
CA THR A 20 0.79 -16.26 -0.84
C THR A 20 -0.27 -15.17 -1.09
N PRO A 21 -1.19 -15.34 -2.06
CA PRO A 21 -2.22 -14.34 -2.38
C PRO A 21 -3.12 -13.93 -1.21
N ASP A 22 -3.42 -14.85 -0.30
CA ASP A 22 -4.28 -14.61 0.86
C ASP A 22 -3.62 -13.63 1.84
N ASN A 23 -2.31 -13.74 2.06
CA ASN A 23 -1.56 -12.81 2.91
C ASN A 23 -1.59 -11.39 2.33
N LEU A 24 -1.38 -11.25 1.01
CA LEU A 24 -1.46 -9.96 0.33
C LEU A 24 -2.84 -9.32 0.50
N THR A 25 -3.90 -10.12 0.37
CA THR A 25 -5.29 -9.66 0.52
C THR A 25 -5.59 -9.23 1.95
N LEU A 26 -5.15 -10.00 2.94
CA LEU A 26 -5.29 -9.68 4.36
C LEU A 26 -4.60 -8.35 4.69
N VAL A 27 -3.31 -8.22 4.36
CA VAL A 27 -2.52 -7.02 4.67
C VAL A 27 -3.05 -5.79 3.94
N SER A 28 -3.47 -5.94 2.68
CA SER A 28 -4.08 -4.84 1.92
C SER A 28 -5.35 -4.32 2.59
N ASN A 29 -6.19 -5.22 3.11
CA ASN A 29 -7.41 -4.83 3.81
C ASN A 29 -7.14 -4.11 5.13
N LEU A 30 -6.07 -4.47 5.84
CA LEU A 30 -5.67 -3.83 7.09
C LEU A 30 -5.12 -2.40 6.85
N LEU A 31 -4.34 -2.19 5.78
CA LEU A 31 -3.60 -0.95 5.57
C LEU A 31 -4.31 0.08 4.66
N LYS A 32 -5.28 -0.33 3.83
CA LYS A 32 -5.92 0.56 2.82
C LYS A 32 -6.62 1.80 3.40
N LYS A 33 -6.94 1.80 4.69
CA LYS A 33 -7.55 2.95 5.36
C LYS A 33 -6.58 4.12 5.40
N ASP A 34 -5.32 3.86 5.75
CA ASP A 34 -4.33 4.89 6.05
C ASP A 34 -3.23 5.00 4.97
N TYR A 35 -3.08 3.96 4.12
CA TYR A 35 -2.03 3.87 3.11
C TYR A 35 -2.57 3.58 1.70
N ARG A 36 -1.78 3.96 0.69
CA ARG A 36 -1.93 3.44 -0.68
C ARG A 36 -1.15 2.13 -0.79
N VAL A 37 -1.86 1.01 -0.83
CA VAL A 37 -1.23 -0.32 -0.81
C VAL A 37 -0.94 -0.80 -2.23
N ARG A 38 0.32 -1.14 -2.50
CA ARG A 38 0.77 -1.86 -3.71
C ARG A 38 1.18 -3.27 -3.29
N VAL A 39 0.96 -4.26 -4.15
CA VAL A 39 1.24 -5.67 -3.84
C VAL A 39 2.10 -6.32 -4.91
N ALA A 40 2.98 -7.23 -4.50
CA ALA A 40 3.80 -8.06 -5.38
C ALA A 40 3.84 -9.51 -4.88
N ILE A 41 3.62 -10.46 -5.80
CA ILE A 41 3.66 -11.91 -5.53
C ILE A 41 5.07 -12.53 -5.64
N SER A 42 6.06 -11.71 -5.98
CA SER A 42 7.44 -12.15 -6.19
C SER A 42 8.41 -10.99 -6.00
N GLY A 43 9.65 -11.33 -5.64
CA GLY A 43 10.72 -10.34 -5.46
C GLY A 43 11.03 -9.55 -6.75
N GLU A 44 11.03 -10.21 -7.91
CA GLU A 44 11.25 -9.52 -9.20
C GLU A 44 10.17 -8.46 -9.46
N LYS A 45 8.90 -8.82 -9.24
CA LYS A 45 7.78 -7.88 -9.38
C LYS A 45 7.87 -6.76 -8.34
N ALA A 46 8.27 -7.09 -7.11
CA ALA A 46 8.46 -6.11 -6.04
C ALA A 46 9.52 -5.08 -6.39
N LEU A 47 10.68 -5.50 -6.91
CA LEU A 47 11.74 -4.59 -7.33
C LEU A 47 11.30 -3.66 -8.45
N LYS A 48 10.59 -4.19 -9.48
CA LYS A 48 10.02 -3.35 -10.56
C LYS A 48 9.07 -2.29 -10.02
N ILE A 49 8.26 -2.64 -9.02
CA ILE A 49 7.33 -1.72 -8.37
C ILE A 49 8.08 -0.70 -7.49
N ALA A 50 9.04 -1.14 -6.68
CA ALA A 50 9.79 -0.27 -5.77
C ALA A 50 10.64 0.78 -6.51
N LEU A 51 11.09 0.47 -7.72
CA LEU A 51 11.85 1.37 -8.59
C LEU A 51 10.96 2.27 -9.47
N SER A 52 9.64 2.11 -9.41
CA SER A 52 8.69 2.95 -10.15
C SER A 52 8.11 4.04 -9.27
N ASP A 53 7.51 5.07 -9.88
CA ASP A 53 6.94 6.19 -9.14
C ASP A 53 5.93 5.71 -8.06
N PRO A 54 5.93 6.36 -6.88
CA PRO A 54 5.16 5.95 -5.71
C PRO A 54 3.67 5.86 -5.98
#